data_AF-A0AAU5BL43-F1
#
_entry.id   AF-A0AAU5BL43-F1
#
_cell.length_a   1.000
_cell.length_b   1.000
_cell.length_c   1.000
_cell.angle_alpha   90.00
_cell.angle_beta   90.00
_cell.angle_gamma   90.00
#
_symmetry.space_group_name_H-M   'P 1'
#
loop_
_entity.id
_entity.type
_entity.pdbx_description
1 polymer ?
#
loop_
_entity_poly.entity_id
_entity_poly.type
_entity_poly.pdbx_seq_one_letter_code
_entity_poly.pdbx_strand_id
1 'polypeptide(L)'
;MSNTPAPPGNLQTSSQSENQKGYNALSTVQSGIKQSQEEVRTTMSGLMSAYGGQDGGAYQRLLADWTGQVDIITRNINQMMEQLQETGVLQRGLQGQNTETILTSNRSNDVFNQLI
;
A
#
# COMPACT_ATOMS: atom_id res chain seq x y z
N MET A 1 -35.24 22.04 -6.62
CA MET A 1 -34.29 20.91 -6.48
C MET A 1 -32.93 21.49 -6.17
N SER A 2 -32.56 21.50 -4.89
CA SER A 2 -31.29 22.05 -4.39
C SER A 2 -30.19 21.00 -4.56
N ASN A 3 -29.31 21.18 -5.54
CA ASN A 3 -28.04 20.48 -5.61
C ASN A 3 -27.10 21.12 -4.58
N THR A 4 -27.15 20.66 -3.34
CA THR A 4 -26.09 20.96 -2.37
C THR A 4 -24.84 20.17 -2.77
N PRO A 5 -23.70 20.83 -3.06
CA PRO A 5 -22.44 20.15 -3.29
C PRO A 5 -22.12 19.28 -2.07
N ALA A 6 -21.69 18.04 -2.29
CA ALA A 6 -21.22 17.18 -1.22
C ALA A 6 -20.13 17.91 -0.40
N PRO A 7 -20.11 17.78 0.95
CA PRO A 7 -19.15 18.50 1.76
C PRO A 7 -17.72 18.15 1.31
N PRO A 8 -16.83 19.15 1.16
CA PRO A 8 -15.47 18.94 0.66
C PRO A 8 -14.62 17.94 1.47
N GLY A 9 -15.07 17.54 2.67
CA GLY A 9 -14.38 16.57 3.53
C GLY A 9 -14.58 15.09 3.15
N ASN A 10 -15.65 14.70 2.44
CA ASN A 10 -15.96 13.27 2.26
C ASN A 10 -15.03 12.58 1.26
N LEU A 11 -14.68 13.22 0.13
CA LEU A 11 -13.84 12.59 -0.90
C LEU A 11 -12.38 12.42 -0.44
N GLN A 12 -11.82 13.41 0.25
CA GLN A 12 -10.44 13.34 0.76
C GLN A 12 -10.27 12.33 1.89
N THR A 13 -11.23 12.22 2.80
CA THR A 13 -11.21 11.21 3.88
C THR A 13 -11.42 9.80 3.33
N SER A 14 -12.30 9.63 2.34
CA SER A 14 -12.46 8.36 1.63
C SER A 14 -11.18 7.93 0.93
N SER A 15 -10.50 8.82 0.20
CA SER A 15 -9.24 8.49 -0.48
C SER A 15 -8.13 8.04 0.50
N GLN A 16 -8.07 8.66 1.67
CA GLN A 16 -7.09 8.30 2.70
C GLN A 16 -7.40 6.95 3.37
N SER A 17 -8.69 6.66 3.58
CA SER A 17 -9.16 5.36 4.05
C SER A 17 -8.84 4.24 3.05
N GLU A 18 -9.09 4.45 1.77
CA GLU A 18 -8.76 3.47 0.72
C GLU A 18 -7.25 3.24 0.60
N ASN A 19 -6.45 4.30 0.73
CA ASN A 19 -5.00 4.21 0.76
C ASN A 19 -4.49 3.34 1.93
N GLN A 20 -5.04 3.52 3.13
CA GLN A 20 -4.72 2.69 4.29
C GLN A 20 -5.15 1.23 4.11
N LYS A 21 -6.33 0.99 3.54
CA LYS A 21 -6.80 -0.37 3.22
C LYS A 21 -5.87 -1.06 2.23
N GLY A 22 -5.44 -0.36 1.18
CA GLY A 22 -4.49 -0.86 0.19
C GLY A 22 -3.17 -1.26 0.85
N TYR A 23 -2.63 -0.40 1.72
CA TYR A 23 -1.39 -0.67 2.44
C TYR A 23 -1.51 -1.93 3.32
N ASN A 24 -2.60 -2.06 4.07
CA ASN A 24 -2.84 -3.21 4.94
C ASN A 24 -2.99 -4.52 4.14
N ALA A 25 -3.67 -4.46 2.99
CA ALA A 25 -3.82 -5.59 2.09
C ALA A 25 -2.45 -6.05 1.56
N LEU A 26 -1.62 -5.11 1.08
CA LEU A 26 -0.27 -5.41 0.59
C LEU A 26 0.63 -5.98 1.69
N SER A 27 0.54 -5.45 2.92
CA SER A 27 1.27 -5.97 4.08
C SER A 27 0.90 -7.43 4.41
N THR A 28 -0.39 -7.76 4.30
CA THR A 28 -0.89 -9.14 4.48
C THR A 28 -0.35 -10.06 3.40
N VAL A 29 -0.41 -9.62 2.13
CA VAL A 29 0.14 -10.39 0.99
C VAL A 29 1.64 -10.61 1.15
N GLN A 30 2.40 -9.58 1.55
CA GLN A 30 3.84 -9.69 1.79
C GLN A 30 4.16 -10.76 2.86
N SER A 31 3.37 -10.80 3.93
CA SER A 31 3.51 -11.79 5.00
C SER A 31 3.21 -13.20 4.50
N GLY A 32 2.15 -13.37 3.70
CA GLY A 32 1.81 -14.66 3.09
C GLY A 32 2.89 -15.16 2.15
N ILE A 33 3.49 -14.29 1.33
CA ILE A 33 4.62 -14.65 0.45
C ILE A 33 5.81 -15.17 1.25
N LYS A 34 6.18 -14.48 2.34
CA LYS A 34 7.30 -14.90 3.21
C LYS A 34 7.05 -16.29 3.80
N GLN A 35 5.82 -16.56 4.24
CA GLN A 35 5.44 -17.87 4.74
C GLN A 35 5.59 -18.94 3.64
N SER A 36 5.05 -18.69 2.44
CA SER A 36 5.20 -19.64 1.32
C SER A 36 6.66 -19.90 0.94
N GLN A 37 7.54 -18.89 1.03
CA GLN A 37 8.99 -19.09 0.85
C GLN A 37 9.59 -20.04 1.88
N GLU A 38 9.19 -19.93 3.14
CA GLU A 38 9.66 -20.82 4.19
C GLU A 38 9.14 -22.25 4.03
N GLU A 39 7.86 -22.41 3.64
CA GLU A 39 7.25 -23.71 3.35
C GLU A 39 7.93 -24.41 2.17
N VAL A 40 8.20 -23.68 1.09
CA VAL A 40 8.92 -24.21 -0.08
C VAL A 40 10.35 -24.61 0.30
N ARG A 41 11.07 -23.78 1.07
CA ARG A 41 12.43 -24.11 1.54
C ARG A 41 12.44 -25.35 2.44
N THR A 42 11.45 -25.49 3.32
CA THR A 42 11.31 -26.65 4.21
C THR A 42 11.05 -27.93 3.41
N THR A 43 10.10 -27.85 2.46
CA THR A 43 9.77 -28.96 1.56
C THR A 43 10.98 -29.36 0.70
N MET A 44 11.76 -28.38 0.25
CA MET A 44 13.00 -28.60 -0.51
C MET A 44 14.04 -29.37 0.30
N SER A 45 14.27 -28.99 1.55
CA SER A 45 15.22 -29.68 2.42
C SER A 45 14.88 -31.18 2.55
N GLY A 46 13.58 -31.50 2.71
CA GLY A 46 13.09 -32.87 2.73
C GLY A 46 13.23 -33.61 1.39
N LEU A 47 12.89 -32.94 0.27
CA LEU A 47 12.96 -33.53 -1.06
C LEU A 47 14.40 -33.78 -1.52
N MET A 48 15.34 -32.86 -1.27
CA MET A 48 16.76 -33.07 -1.61
C MET A 48 17.37 -34.23 -0.84
N SER A 49 16.91 -34.49 0.37
CA SER A 49 17.32 -35.68 1.13
C SER A 49 16.78 -36.98 0.55
N ALA A 50 15.68 -36.94 -0.22
CA ALA A 50 14.99 -38.11 -0.76
C ALA A 50 15.26 -38.38 -2.25
N TYR A 51 15.51 -37.33 -3.05
CA TYR A 51 15.71 -37.40 -4.50
C TYR A 51 17.15 -37.05 -4.88
N GLY A 52 17.99 -38.09 -5.05
CA GLY A 52 19.29 -37.96 -5.73
C GLY A 52 19.16 -38.25 -7.23
N GLY A 53 19.90 -37.52 -8.07
CA GLY A 53 19.98 -37.77 -9.52
C GLY A 53 19.39 -36.66 -10.40
N GLN A 54 19.06 -37.00 -11.66
CA GLN A 54 18.63 -36.07 -12.70
C GLN A 54 17.37 -35.26 -12.32
N ASP A 55 16.43 -35.86 -11.61
CA ASP A 55 15.17 -35.22 -11.19
C ASP A 55 15.40 -34.13 -10.13
N GLY A 56 16.37 -34.33 -9.24
CA GLY A 56 16.78 -33.32 -8.27
C GLY A 56 17.34 -32.06 -8.95
N GLY A 57 18.07 -32.22 -10.05
CA GLY A 57 18.61 -31.10 -10.83
C GLY A 57 17.53 -30.30 -11.57
N ALA A 58 16.51 -30.96 -12.13
CA ALA A 58 15.39 -30.28 -12.77
C ALA A 58 14.55 -29.50 -11.75
N TYR A 59 14.29 -30.10 -10.59
CA TYR A 59 13.55 -29.46 -9.50
C TYR A 59 14.31 -28.25 -8.91
N GLN A 60 15.64 -28.32 -8.77
CA GLN A 60 16.47 -27.20 -8.34
C GLN A 60 16.37 -25.99 -9.29
N ARG A 61 16.33 -26.22 -10.60
CA ARG A 61 16.15 -25.12 -11.58
C ARG A 61 14.78 -24.49 -11.45
N LEU A 62 13.73 -25.30 -11.35
CA LEU A 62 12.37 -24.79 -11.15
C LEU A 62 12.27 -23.94 -9.88
N LEU A 63 12.93 -24.35 -8.79
CA LEU A 63 12.98 -23.58 -7.55
C LEU A 63 13.76 -22.27 -7.68
N ALA A 64 14.86 -22.27 -8.44
CA ALA A 64 15.62 -21.05 -8.71
C ALA A 64 14.75 -20.05 -9.49
N ASP A 65 14.06 -20.52 -10.53
CA ASP A 65 13.14 -19.69 -11.32
C ASP A 65 11.99 -19.17 -10.46
N TRP A 66 11.38 -20.04 -9.66
CA TRP A 66 10.32 -19.67 -8.73
C TRP A 66 10.78 -18.60 -7.72
N THR A 67 11.95 -18.80 -7.11
CA THR A 67 12.53 -17.83 -6.16
C THR A 67 12.76 -16.48 -6.82
N GLY A 68 13.30 -16.47 -8.05
CA GLY A 68 13.48 -15.25 -8.83
C GLY A 68 12.17 -14.50 -9.10
N GLN A 69 11.09 -15.23 -9.44
CA GLN A 69 9.77 -14.61 -9.61
C GLN A 69 9.20 -14.04 -8.31
N VAL A 70 9.36 -14.78 -7.20
CA VAL A 70 8.91 -14.30 -5.89
C VAL A 70 9.65 -13.03 -5.49
N ASP A 71 10.95 -12.95 -5.70
CA ASP A 71 11.73 -11.74 -5.38
C ASP A 71 11.26 -10.51 -6.17
N ILE A 72 10.89 -10.69 -7.44
CA ILE A 72 10.29 -9.62 -8.27
C ILE A 72 8.95 -9.17 -7.69
N ILE A 73 8.08 -10.12 -7.34
CA ILE A 73 6.75 -9.83 -6.77
C ILE A 73 6.90 -9.10 -5.43
N THR A 74 7.77 -9.58 -4.54
CA THR A 74 8.03 -8.95 -3.24
C THR A 74 8.56 -7.53 -3.42
N ARG A 75 9.46 -7.29 -4.38
CA ARG A 75 9.96 -5.94 -4.68
C ARG A 75 8.84 -5.01 -5.15
N ASN A 76 7.99 -5.47 -6.06
CA ASN A 76 6.87 -4.68 -6.55
C ASN A 76 5.86 -4.34 -5.43
N ILE A 77 5.60 -5.29 -4.53
CA ILE A 77 4.74 -5.06 -3.35
C ILE A 77 5.36 -3.98 -2.45
N ASN A 78 6.66 -4.05 -2.17
CA ASN A 78 7.34 -3.05 -1.35
C ASN A 78 7.24 -1.65 -1.97
N GLN A 79 7.49 -1.54 -3.28
CA GLN A 79 7.37 -0.28 -4.00
C GLN A 79 5.94 0.29 -3.96
N MET A 80 4.92 -0.57 -4.10
CA MET A 80 3.54 -0.12 -3.96
C MET A 80 3.22 0.33 -2.53
N MET A 81 3.72 -0.36 -1.51
CA MET A 81 3.56 0.06 -0.11
C MET A 81 4.21 1.42 0.15
N GLU A 82 5.42 1.65 -0.37
CA GLU A 82 6.11 2.94 -0.30
C GLU A 82 5.29 4.05 -0.98
N GLN A 83 4.79 3.81 -2.20
CA GLN A 83 3.94 4.78 -2.91
C GLN A 83 2.65 5.11 -2.18
N LEU A 84 1.99 4.13 -1.56
CA LEU A 84 0.81 4.37 -0.73
C LEU A 84 1.18 5.20 0.52
N GLN A 85 2.33 4.93 1.13
CA GLN A 85 2.79 5.71 2.28
C GLN A 85 3.08 7.16 1.90
N GLU A 86 3.79 7.39 0.79
CA GLU A 86 4.05 8.72 0.23
C GLU A 86 2.75 9.46 -0.11
N THR A 87 1.82 8.77 -0.76
CA THR A 87 0.48 9.30 -1.07
C THR A 87 -0.25 9.73 0.20
N GLY A 88 -0.17 8.92 1.26
CA GLY A 88 -0.78 9.24 2.55
C GLY A 88 -0.17 10.49 3.22
N VAL A 89 1.15 10.67 3.11
CA VAL A 89 1.83 11.89 3.60
C VAL A 89 1.39 13.12 2.82
N LEU A 90 1.37 13.04 1.49
CA LEU A 90 0.94 14.13 0.60
C LEU A 90 -0.52 14.54 0.90
N GLN A 91 -1.42 13.57 1.04
CA GLN A 91 -2.82 13.83 1.37
C GLN A 91 -2.99 14.55 2.71
N ARG A 92 -2.21 14.21 3.74
CA ARG A 92 -2.23 14.93 5.03
C ARG A 92 -1.71 16.37 4.90
N GLY A 93 -0.65 16.57 4.11
CA GLY A 93 -0.12 17.91 3.83
C GLY A 93 -1.15 18.81 3.16
N LEU A 94 -1.85 18.29 2.14
CA LEU A 94 -2.92 19.01 1.45
C LEU A 94 -4.11 19.34 2.37
N GLN A 95 -4.46 18.44 3.30
CA GLN A 95 -5.50 18.72 4.29
C GLN A 95 -5.12 19.91 5.19
N GLY A 96 -3.87 19.95 5.69
CA GLY A 96 -3.40 21.07 6.52
C GLY A 96 -3.48 22.42 5.79
N GLN A 97 -3.02 22.46 4.54
CA GLN A 97 -3.06 23.68 3.71
C GLN A 97 -4.50 24.13 3.41
N ASN A 98 -5.39 23.21 3.10
CA ASN A 98 -6.80 23.52 2.86
C ASN A 98 -7.49 24.03 4.13
N THR A 99 -7.23 23.41 5.29
CA THR A 99 -7.77 23.88 6.57
C THR A 99 -7.29 25.30 6.90
N GLU A 100 -6.00 25.60 6.72
CA GLU A 100 -5.45 26.93 6.96
C GLU A 100 -6.05 27.99 6.02
N THR A 101 -6.21 27.65 4.74
CA THR A 101 -6.84 28.53 3.74
C THR A 101 -8.31 28.80 4.08
N ILE A 102 -9.06 27.77 4.48
CA ILE A 102 -10.47 27.91 4.89
C ILE A 102 -10.59 28.77 6.15
N LEU A 103 -9.76 28.53 7.17
CA LEU A 103 -9.77 29.31 8.40
C LEU A 103 -9.41 30.78 8.14
N THR A 104 -8.44 31.04 7.28
CA THR A 104 -8.03 32.41 6.89
C THR A 104 -9.15 33.12 6.12
N SER A 105 -9.83 32.41 5.22
CA SER A 105 -10.96 32.94 4.46
C SER A 105 -12.16 33.25 5.35
N ASN A 106 -12.49 32.36 6.30
CA ASN A 106 -13.57 32.59 7.28
C ASN A 106 -13.28 33.80 8.17
N ARG A 107 -12.05 33.93 8.69
CA ARG A 107 -11.64 35.13 9.46
C ARG A 107 -11.77 36.42 8.66
N SER A 108 -11.46 36.40 7.36
CA SER A 108 -11.57 37.57 6.49
C SER A 108 -13.03 37.99 6.29
N ASN A 109 -13.95 37.03 6.15
CA ASN A 109 -15.40 37.30 6.08
C ASN A 109 -15.96 37.80 7.42
N ASP A 110 -15.52 37.26 8.55
CA ASP A 110 -15.95 37.72 9.87
C ASP A 110 -15.52 39.16 10.14
N VAL A 111 -14.29 39.52 9.76
CA VAL A 111 -13.80 40.90 9.84
C VAL A 111 -14.59 41.83 8.91
N PHE A 112 -14.89 41.38 7.69
CA PHE A 112 -15.70 42.17 6.75
C PHE A 112 -17.13 42.41 7.28
N ASN A 113 -17.77 41.38 7.84
CA ASN A 113 -19.11 41.50 8.44
C ASN A 113 -19.18 42.38 9.69
N GLN A 114 -18.04 42.69 10.33
CA GLN A 114 -17.98 43.63 11.46
C GLN A 114 -17.86 45.09 11.02
N LEU A 115 -17.63 45.36 9.73
CA LEU A 115 -17.39 46.70 9.18
C LEU A 115 -18.57 47.28 8.38
N ILE A 116 -19.68 46.54 8.29
CA ILE A 116 -20.95 46.91 7.61
C ILE A 116 -22.11 46.77 8.59
#